data_AF-A0A2G2ZP88-F1
#
_entry.id   AF-A0A2G2ZP88-F1
#
_cell.length_a   1.000
_cell.length_b   1.000
_cell.length_c   1.000
_cell.angle_alpha   90.00
_cell.angle_beta   90.00
_cell.angle_gamma   90.00
#
_symmetry.space_group_name_H-M   'P 1'
#
loop_
_entity.id
_entity.type
_entity.pdbx_description
1 polymer ?
#
loop_
_entity_poly.entity_id
_entity_poly.type
_entity_poly.pdbx_seq_one_letter_code
_entity_poly.pdbx_strand_id
1 'polypeptide(L)'
;MWMQQWGHMPMEYGLPNVSDHSPMFIKLTRLQQHTRVPFKFFNVWVEHREFLYTVEMRWHSVKNKEPGKNLWLKLKGLQSNLKVLNNQEFRATTQKIEQARADLQHIQESMLHGYTNILQAQEKITLQTLEKWSTIEENIMKQNSRA
;
A
#
# COMPACT_ATOMS: atom_id res chain seq x y z
N MET A 1 9.56 45.70 -1.90
CA MET A 1 9.53 45.66 -0.42
C MET A 1 8.88 44.34 0.02
N TRP A 2 9.52 43.20 -0.30
CA TRP A 2 9.12 41.83 0.11
C TRP A 2 10.40 41.06 0.48
N MET A 3 11.43 41.18 -0.36
CA MET A 3 12.79 40.65 -0.11
C MET A 3 13.46 41.19 1.16
N GLN A 4 13.06 42.37 1.65
CA GLN A 4 13.66 42.98 2.85
C GLN A 4 13.08 42.43 4.17
N GLN A 5 11.93 41.75 4.10
CA GLN A 5 11.18 41.29 5.27
C GLN A 5 11.34 39.78 5.52
N TRP A 6 11.81 39.02 4.53
CA TRP A 6 11.93 37.55 4.59
C TRP A 6 13.34 37.04 4.22
N GLY A 7 14.32 37.93 3.97
CA GLY A 7 15.68 37.56 3.53
C GLY A 7 16.55 36.82 4.57
N HIS A 8 16.02 36.61 5.78
CA HIS A 8 16.68 35.93 6.90
C HIS A 8 15.97 34.64 7.33
N MET A 9 14.95 34.19 6.57
CA MET A 9 14.40 32.85 6.78
C MET A 9 15.36 31.85 6.13
N PRO A 10 16.00 30.94 6.89
CA PRO A 10 16.76 29.86 6.28
C PRO A 10 15.82 29.10 5.35
N MET A 11 16.18 29.07 4.07
CA MET A 11 15.43 28.36 3.04
C MET A 11 15.72 26.87 3.23
N GLU A 12 14.94 26.21 4.06
CA GLU A 12 15.02 24.77 4.24
C GLU A 12 14.35 24.07 3.06
N TYR A 13 15.17 23.63 2.13
CA TYR A 13 14.73 22.77 1.04
C TYR A 13 14.46 21.36 1.59
N GLY A 14 13.20 20.95 1.61
CA GLY A 14 12.83 19.57 1.91
C GLY A 14 13.30 18.62 0.80
N LEU A 15 13.40 17.33 1.10
CA LEU A 15 13.80 16.33 0.12
C LEU A 15 12.79 16.27 -1.04
N PRO A 16 13.26 16.07 -2.28
CA PRO A 16 12.40 16.04 -3.47
C PRO A 16 11.34 14.92 -3.40
N ASN A 17 11.57 13.85 -2.62
CA ASN A 17 10.68 12.71 -2.52
C ASN A 17 10.36 12.15 -3.91
N VAL A 18 9.10 12.26 -4.37
CA VAL A 18 8.64 11.73 -5.67
C VAL A 18 8.52 12.83 -6.75
N SER A 19 8.87 14.08 -6.44
CA SER A 19 8.73 15.23 -7.32
C SER A 19 10.05 15.99 -7.46
N ASP A 20 10.34 16.45 -8.66
CA ASP A 20 11.49 17.32 -8.96
C ASP A 20 11.39 18.69 -8.25
N HIS A 21 10.27 18.96 -7.57
CA HIS A 21 10.02 20.10 -6.71
C HIS A 21 9.74 19.66 -5.28
N SER A 22 10.54 20.13 -4.30
CA SER A 22 10.30 19.92 -2.86
C SER A 22 8.89 20.39 -2.47
N PRO A 23 7.93 19.49 -2.19
CA PRO A 23 6.54 19.90 -1.99
C PRO A 23 6.26 20.36 -0.56
N MET A 24 5.29 21.28 -0.42
CA MET A 24 4.72 21.71 0.85
C MET A 24 3.58 20.76 1.24
N PHE A 25 3.57 20.23 2.47
CA PHE A 25 2.58 19.23 2.91
C PHE A 25 1.58 19.80 3.94
N ILE A 26 0.31 19.38 3.84
CA ILE A 26 -0.73 19.58 4.86
C ILE A 26 -1.11 18.21 5.43
N LYS A 27 -0.92 18.02 6.75
CA LYS A 27 -1.34 16.79 7.45
C LYS A 27 -2.83 16.86 7.77
N LEU A 28 -3.65 16.11 7.04
CA LEU A 28 -5.03 15.83 7.44
C LEU A 28 -5.08 14.59 8.34
N THR A 29 -5.31 14.79 9.62
CA THR A 29 -5.51 13.71 10.58
C THR A 29 -6.94 13.20 10.46
N ARG A 30 -7.14 12.05 9.80
CA ARG A 30 -8.42 11.34 9.82
C ARG A 30 -8.47 10.51 11.09
N LEU A 31 -9.42 10.81 11.99
CA LEU A 31 -9.74 9.93 13.12
C LEU A 31 -10.18 8.58 12.55
N GLN A 32 -9.35 7.54 12.72
CA GLN A 32 -9.70 6.18 12.34
C GLN A 32 -10.84 5.70 13.23
N GLN A 33 -12.06 5.77 12.71
CA GLN A 33 -13.21 5.15 13.36
C GLN A 33 -13.06 3.63 13.24
N HIS A 34 -13.02 2.94 14.37
CA HIS A 34 -12.88 1.49 14.44
C HIS A 34 -14.24 0.81 14.19
N THR A 35 -14.85 1.06 13.04
CA THR A 35 -16.12 0.45 12.63
C THR A 35 -15.87 -0.98 12.17
N ARG A 36 -16.80 -1.89 12.47
CA ARG A 36 -16.76 -3.26 11.93
C ARG A 36 -16.97 -3.21 10.42
N VAL A 37 -15.88 -3.27 9.66
CA VAL A 37 -15.95 -3.30 8.20
C VAL A 37 -16.36 -4.71 7.75
N PRO A 38 -17.44 -4.88 6.98
CA PRO A 38 -17.79 -6.18 6.41
C PRO A 38 -16.65 -6.67 5.51
N PHE A 39 -16.53 -7.99 5.36
CA PHE A 39 -15.55 -8.55 4.44
C PHE A 39 -15.81 -8.04 3.02
N LYS A 40 -14.77 -7.53 2.38
CA LYS A 40 -14.80 -7.09 1.00
C LYS A 40 -13.72 -7.82 0.22
N PHE A 41 -14.11 -8.35 -0.92
CA PHE A 41 -13.21 -8.96 -1.88
C PHE A 41 -12.51 -7.88 -2.70
N PHE A 42 -11.19 -7.94 -2.87
CA PHE A 42 -10.45 -7.03 -3.76
C PHE A 42 -9.90 -7.79 -4.96
N ASN A 43 -10.07 -7.21 -6.15
CA ASN A 43 -9.73 -7.89 -7.40
C ASN A 43 -8.22 -8.19 -7.52
N VAL A 44 -7.38 -7.34 -6.95
CA VAL A 44 -5.92 -7.53 -6.91
C VAL A 44 -5.50 -8.85 -6.23
N TRP A 45 -6.37 -9.44 -5.41
CA TRP A 45 -6.06 -10.73 -4.78
C TRP A 45 -6.10 -11.91 -5.74
N VAL A 46 -6.82 -11.80 -6.85
CA VAL A 46 -6.82 -12.86 -7.87
C VAL A 46 -5.43 -13.05 -8.46
N GLU A 47 -4.62 -11.99 -8.47
CA GLU A 47 -3.23 -12.01 -8.93
C GLU A 47 -2.26 -12.59 -7.88
N HIS A 48 -2.71 -12.80 -6.64
CA HIS A 48 -1.86 -13.38 -5.60
C HIS A 48 -1.59 -14.85 -5.90
N ARG A 49 -0.30 -15.23 -5.90
CA ARG A 49 0.17 -16.59 -6.26
C ARG A 49 -0.54 -17.73 -5.50
N GLU A 50 -0.93 -17.48 -4.25
CA GLU A 50 -1.57 -18.48 -3.39
C GLU A 50 -3.10 -18.46 -3.47
N PHE A 51 -3.69 -17.51 -4.22
CA PHE A 51 -5.13 -17.34 -4.29
C PHE A 51 -5.83 -18.58 -4.83
N LEU A 52 -5.47 -19.01 -6.04
CA LEU A 52 -6.07 -20.17 -6.68
C LEU A 52 -5.86 -21.45 -5.86
N TYR A 53 -4.64 -21.66 -5.34
CA TYR A 53 -4.33 -22.78 -4.46
C TYR A 53 -5.24 -22.82 -3.22
N THR A 54 -5.41 -21.67 -2.56
CA THR A 54 -6.27 -21.54 -1.38
C THR A 54 -7.73 -21.83 -1.72
N VAL A 55 -8.19 -21.35 -2.87
CA VAL A 55 -9.55 -21.61 -3.34
C VAL A 55 -9.74 -23.09 -3.58
N GLU A 56 -8.85 -23.72 -4.34
CA GLU A 56 -8.92 -25.14 -4.72
C GLU A 56 -8.89 -26.06 -3.49
N MET A 57 -7.94 -25.86 -2.59
CA MET A 57 -7.83 -26.60 -1.33
C MET A 57 -9.14 -26.55 -0.54
N ARG A 58 -9.74 -25.36 -0.39
CA ARG A 58 -10.96 -25.20 0.40
C ARG A 58 -12.18 -25.74 -0.33
N TRP A 59 -12.23 -25.60 -1.65
CA TRP A 59 -13.35 -26.07 -2.47
C TRP A 59 -13.53 -27.58 -2.41
N HIS A 60 -12.45 -28.34 -2.26
CA HIS A 60 -12.46 -29.80 -2.16
C HIS A 60 -12.60 -30.33 -0.72
N SER A 61 -12.34 -29.49 0.29
CA SER A 61 -12.38 -29.88 1.71
C SER A 61 -13.78 -30.13 2.28
N VAL A 62 -14.84 -29.61 1.64
CA VAL A 62 -16.23 -29.72 2.13
C VAL A 62 -17.02 -30.70 1.26
N LYS A 63 -17.48 -31.80 1.87
CA LYS A 63 -18.42 -32.75 1.27
C LYS A 63 -19.66 -32.84 2.16
N ASN A 64 -20.73 -32.18 1.77
CA ASN A 64 -22.04 -32.29 2.40
C ASN A 64 -23.05 -32.85 1.40
N LYS A 65 -23.97 -33.70 1.88
CA LYS A 65 -25.03 -34.34 1.08
C LYS A 65 -26.07 -33.34 0.59
N GLU A 66 -26.25 -32.22 1.29
CA GLU A 66 -27.15 -31.12 0.89
C GLU A 66 -26.40 -30.09 0.02
N PRO A 67 -26.76 -29.92 -1.27
CA PRO A 67 -26.03 -29.05 -2.19
C PRO A 67 -25.96 -27.59 -1.74
N GLY A 68 -27.07 -27.03 -1.26
CA GLY A 68 -27.12 -25.62 -0.80
C GLY A 68 -26.25 -25.38 0.43
N LYS A 69 -26.28 -26.30 1.40
CA LYS A 69 -25.44 -26.24 2.60
C LYS A 69 -23.97 -26.45 2.28
N ASN A 70 -23.67 -27.31 1.30
CA ASN A 70 -22.31 -27.54 0.82
C ASN A 70 -21.72 -26.25 0.22
N LEU A 71 -22.46 -25.58 -0.68
CA LEU A 71 -22.05 -24.31 -1.26
C LEU A 71 -21.81 -23.24 -0.18
N TRP A 72 -22.75 -23.09 0.77
CA TRP A 72 -22.62 -22.13 1.85
C TRP A 72 -21.38 -22.38 2.73
N LEU A 73 -21.11 -23.64 3.09
CA LEU A 73 -19.94 -24.02 3.88
C LEU A 73 -18.62 -23.75 3.14
N LYS A 74 -18.58 -24.01 1.82
CA LYS A 74 -17.42 -23.67 0.97
C LYS A 74 -17.16 -22.17 0.96
N LEU A 75 -18.19 -21.36 0.69
CA LEU A 75 -18.09 -19.90 0.68
C LEU A 75 -17.68 -19.34 2.05
N LYS A 76 -18.27 -19.84 3.14
CA LYS A 76 -17.92 -19.42 4.50
C LYS A 76 -16.48 -19.76 4.86
N GLY A 77 -16.00 -20.94 4.45
CA GLY A 77 -14.61 -21.33 4.61
C GLY A 77 -13.65 -20.43 3.84
N LEU A 78 -13.94 -20.19 2.55
CA LEU A 78 -13.17 -19.27 1.72
C LEU A 78 -13.13 -17.87 2.31
N GLN A 79 -14.25 -17.36 2.79
CA GLN A 79 -14.32 -16.03 3.40
C GLN A 79 -13.35 -15.88 4.58
N SER A 80 -13.18 -16.93 5.41
CA SER A 80 -12.22 -16.91 6.51
C SER A 80 -10.78 -16.81 6.01
N ASN A 81 -10.41 -17.62 5.02
CA ASN A 81 -9.07 -17.62 4.43
C ASN A 81 -8.77 -16.30 3.72
N LEU A 82 -9.73 -15.78 2.96
CA LEU A 82 -9.58 -14.50 2.27
C LEU A 82 -9.51 -13.31 3.22
N LYS A 83 -10.15 -13.38 4.41
CA LYS A 83 -9.94 -12.36 5.46
C LYS A 83 -8.50 -12.35 5.98
N VAL A 84 -7.90 -13.53 6.16
CA VAL A 84 -6.50 -13.65 6.58
C VAL A 84 -5.59 -13.09 5.50
N LEU A 85 -5.80 -13.51 4.24
CA LEU A 85 -5.05 -13.02 3.09
C LEU A 85 -5.19 -11.50 2.93
N ASN A 86 -6.41 -10.95 3.08
CA ASN A 86 -6.66 -9.51 3.07
C ASN A 86 -5.81 -8.79 4.10
N ASN A 87 -5.88 -9.24 5.36
CA ASN A 87 -5.21 -8.55 6.44
C ASN A 87 -3.68 -8.63 6.29
N GLN A 88 -3.17 -9.73 5.75
CA GLN A 88 -1.75 -9.88 5.43
C GLN A 88 -1.36 -8.96 4.27
N GLU A 89 -2.02 -9.05 3.12
CA GLU A 89 -1.63 -8.32 1.92
C GLU A 89 -1.91 -6.81 2.00
N PHE A 90 -3.05 -6.39 2.55
CA PHE A 90 -3.39 -4.98 2.70
C PHE A 90 -2.46 -4.30 3.71
N ARG A 91 -2.29 -4.88 4.91
CA ARG A 91 -1.34 -4.33 5.90
C ARG A 91 0.09 -4.38 5.37
N ALA A 92 0.49 -5.46 4.71
CA ALA A 92 1.81 -5.54 4.11
C ALA A 92 1.98 -4.49 3.00
N THR A 93 0.96 -4.20 2.21
CA THR A 93 1.01 -3.15 1.17
C THR A 93 1.23 -1.78 1.81
N THR A 94 0.41 -1.40 2.81
CA THR A 94 0.61 -0.14 3.53
C THR A 94 1.99 -0.07 4.19
N GLN A 95 2.43 -1.14 4.86
CA GLN A 95 3.76 -1.21 5.47
C GLN A 95 4.90 -1.07 4.44
N LYS A 96 4.76 -1.69 3.26
CA LYS A 96 5.75 -1.60 2.18
C LYS A 96 5.81 -0.18 1.59
N ILE A 97 4.67 0.52 1.49
CA ILE A 97 4.65 1.92 1.07
C ILE A 97 5.37 2.80 2.09
N GLU A 98 5.04 2.66 3.38
CA GLU A 98 5.69 3.43 4.44
C GLU A 98 7.19 3.15 4.51
N GLN A 99 7.60 1.88 4.42
CA GLN A 99 9.02 1.51 4.38
C GLN A 99 9.73 2.10 3.15
N ALA A 100 9.13 1.98 1.96
CA ALA A 100 9.71 2.54 0.74
C ALA A 100 9.84 4.06 0.80
N ARG A 101 8.92 4.77 1.48
CA ARG A 101 9.03 6.22 1.73
C ARG A 101 10.20 6.53 2.67
N ALA A 102 10.34 5.79 3.76
CA ALA A 102 11.45 5.96 4.70
C ALA A 102 12.81 5.68 4.04
N ASP A 103 12.89 4.61 3.24
CA ASP A 103 14.10 4.25 2.49
C ASP A 103 14.46 5.35 1.47
N LEU A 104 13.47 5.87 0.75
CA LEU A 104 13.65 6.97 -0.20
C LEU A 104 14.20 8.22 0.50
N GLN A 105 13.61 8.57 1.66
CA GLN A 105 14.05 9.70 2.46
C GLN A 105 15.54 9.54 2.86
N HIS A 106 15.90 8.38 3.38
CA HIS A 106 17.28 8.09 3.79
C HIS A 106 18.27 8.13 2.62
N ILE A 107 17.89 7.61 1.44
CA ILE A 107 18.72 7.65 0.23
C ILE A 107 18.96 9.12 -0.19
N GLN A 108 17.89 9.91 -0.23
CA GLN A 108 17.97 11.32 -0.63
C GLN A 108 18.78 12.15 0.37
N GLU A 109 18.65 11.90 1.68
CA GLU A 109 19.51 12.50 2.72
C GLU A 109 20.97 12.11 2.52
N SER A 110 21.26 10.85 2.20
CA SER A 110 22.63 10.38 1.92
C SER A 110 23.21 11.07 0.69
N MET A 111 22.41 11.29 -0.36
CA MET A 111 22.84 11.99 -1.58
C MET A 111 23.17 13.46 -1.36
N LEU A 112 22.55 14.13 -0.36
CA LEU A 112 22.92 15.49 0.06
C LEU A 112 24.35 15.56 0.64
N HIS A 113 24.81 14.48 1.28
CA HIS A 113 26.14 14.40 1.90
C HIS A 113 27.22 13.81 0.98
N GLY A 114 26.82 13.18 -0.13
CA GLY A 114 27.74 12.64 -1.12
C GLY A 114 27.02 11.88 -2.23
N TYR A 115 27.01 12.44 -3.44
CA TYR A 115 26.40 11.80 -4.59
C TYR A 115 27.24 10.61 -5.09
N THR A 116 26.59 9.46 -5.32
CA THR A 116 27.22 8.31 -5.97
C THR A 116 26.24 7.64 -6.94
N ASN A 117 26.77 7.00 -7.99
CA ASN A 117 25.97 6.23 -8.95
C ASN A 117 25.20 5.07 -8.28
N ILE A 118 25.71 4.55 -7.16
CA ILE A 118 25.04 3.50 -6.37
C ILE A 118 23.78 4.06 -5.70
N LEU A 119 23.89 5.24 -5.07
CA LEU A 119 22.74 5.89 -4.43
C LEU A 119 21.67 6.28 -5.47
N GLN A 120 22.07 6.79 -6.64
CA GLN A 120 21.14 7.08 -7.74
C GLN A 120 20.39 5.81 -8.22
N ALA A 121 21.12 4.70 -8.38
CA ALA A 121 20.50 3.43 -8.77
C ALA A 121 19.51 2.93 -7.70
N GLN A 122 19.87 3.05 -6.43
CA GLN A 122 19.03 2.68 -5.30
C GLN A 122 17.77 3.55 -5.24
N GLU A 123 17.89 4.87 -5.42
CA GLU A 123 16.77 5.81 -5.47
C GLU A 123 15.76 5.40 -6.55
N LYS A 124 16.25 5.10 -7.75
CA LYS A 124 15.42 4.66 -8.88
C LYS A 124 14.66 3.36 -8.57
N ILE A 125 15.32 2.38 -7.97
CA ILE A 125 14.69 1.10 -7.59
C ILE A 125 13.61 1.32 -6.52
N THR A 126 13.90 2.16 -5.53
CA THR A 126 12.96 2.49 -4.46
C THR A 126 11.74 3.23 -5.01
N LEU A 127 11.92 4.18 -5.94
CA LEU A 127 10.83 4.87 -6.62
C LEU A 127 9.91 3.92 -7.41
N GLN A 128 10.50 3.00 -8.20
CA GLN A 128 9.73 1.98 -8.92
C GLN A 128 8.93 1.07 -7.97
N THR A 129 9.54 0.72 -6.84
CA THR A 129 8.89 -0.08 -5.80
C THR A 129 7.72 0.67 -5.18
N LEU A 130 7.91 1.96 -4.87
CA LEU A 130 6.88 2.83 -4.32
C LEU A 130 5.71 3.03 -5.29
N GLU A 131 5.99 3.25 -6.58
CA GLU A 131 4.98 3.37 -7.64
C GLU A 131 4.12 2.10 -7.74
N LYS A 132 4.76 0.93 -7.76
CA LYS A 132 4.08 -0.37 -7.79
C LYS A 132 3.10 -0.52 -6.63
N TRP A 133 3.56 -0.30 -5.39
CA TRP A 133 2.69 -0.47 -4.21
C TRP A 133 1.60 0.61 -4.13
N SER A 134 1.90 1.84 -4.54
CA SER A 134 0.91 2.93 -4.61
C SER A 134 -0.21 2.61 -5.60
N THR A 135 0.12 2.01 -6.74
CA THR A 135 -0.86 1.57 -7.75
C THR A 135 -1.81 0.51 -7.19
N ILE A 136 -1.27 -0.46 -6.43
CA ILE A 136 -2.06 -1.50 -5.77
C ILE A 136 -3.02 -0.88 -4.74
N GLU A 137 -2.51 0.01 -3.90
CA GLU A 137 -3.31 0.73 -2.90
C GLU A 137 -4.40 1.59 -3.55
N GLU A 138 -4.08 2.31 -4.62
CA GLU A 138 -5.04 3.12 -5.37
C GLU A 138 -6.16 2.25 -5.98
N ASN A 139 -5.82 1.09 -6.55
CA ASN A 139 -6.82 0.15 -7.07
C ASN A 139 -7.77 -0.36 -5.98
N ILE A 140 -7.24 -0.64 -4.79
CA ILE A 140 -8.02 -0.98 -3.61
C ILE A 140 -8.95 0.17 -3.20
N MET A 141 -8.45 1.41 -3.17
CA MET A 141 -9.23 2.61 -2.84
C MET A 141 -10.31 2.91 -3.89
N LYS A 142 -10.01 2.76 -5.19
CA LYS A 142 -10.98 2.90 -6.29
C LYS A 142 -12.11 1.87 -6.18
N GLN A 143 -11.79 0.63 -5.83
CA GLN A 143 -12.83 -0.37 -5.58
C GLN A 143 -13.65 -0.04 -4.32
N ASN A 144 -13.06 0.67 -3.36
CA ASN A 144 -13.75 1.17 -2.18
C ASN A 144 -14.69 2.34 -2.43
N SER A 145 -14.35 3.26 -3.32
CA SER A 145 -15.23 4.40 -3.64
C SER A 145 -16.44 4.04 -4.50
N ARG A 146 -16.39 2.92 -5.22
CA ARG A 146 -17.48 2.44 -6.10
C ARG A 146 -18.55 1.59 -5.39
N ALA A 147 -18.38 1.32 -4.09
CA ALA A 147 -19.28 0.50 -3.28
C ALA A 147 -20.08 1.36 -2.32
#